data_AF-J3LW73-F1
#
_entry.id   AF-J3LW73-F1
#
_cell.length_a   1.000
_cell.length_b   1.000
_cell.length_c   1.000
_cell.angle_alpha   90.00
_cell.angle_beta   90.00
_cell.angle_gamma   90.00
#
_symmetry.space_group_name_H-M   'P 1'
#
loop_
_entity.id
_entity.type
_entity.pdbx_description
1 polymer ?
#
loop_
_entity_poly.entity_id
_entity_poly.type
_entity_poly.pdbx_seq_one_letter_code
_entity_poly.pdbx_strand_id
1 'polypeptide(L)'
;EEFKKGHVENSLNVPFLFFTPQGKEKNTKFVEQVALHYYKEDNIIVGCLSGVRSELASADLIAAGFKNVKNMEGGYTAWVENGLVVNKPQANDEL
;
A
#
# COMPACT_ATOMS: atom_id res chain seq x y z
N GLU A 1 4.29 7.44 9.83
CA GLU A 1 4.12 6.33 8.89
C GLU A 1 3.07 5.31 9.33
N GLU A 2 2.01 5.17 8.52
CA GLU A 2 0.86 4.25 8.75
C GLU A 2 1.30 2.78 8.75
N PHE A 3 2.13 2.40 7.77
CA PHE A 3 2.63 1.02 7.61
C PHE A 3 3.36 0.49 8.85
N LYS A 4 4.06 1.38 9.58
CA LYS A 4 4.74 1.03 10.84
C LYS A 4 3.79 0.73 11.98
N LYS A 5 2.57 1.28 11.96
CA LYS A 5 1.53 1.03 12.98
C LYS A 5 0.78 -0.27 12.73
N GLY A 6 0.81 -0.76 11.50
CA GLY A 6 0.27 -2.05 11.10
C GLY A 6 0.14 -2.15 9.59
N HIS A 7 0.26 -3.36 9.07
CA HIS A 7 0.13 -3.67 7.65
C HIS A 7 -0.28 -5.12 7.44
N VAL A 8 -0.75 -5.47 6.25
CA VAL A 8 -1.05 -6.86 5.89
C VAL A 8 0.26 -7.66 5.88
N GLU A 9 0.22 -8.90 6.39
CA GLU A 9 1.40 -9.76 6.40
C GLU A 9 1.99 -9.94 4.99
N ASN A 10 3.32 -10.00 4.88
CA ASN A 10 4.07 -10.13 3.62
C ASN A 10 3.84 -9.00 2.60
N SER A 11 3.31 -7.84 3.03
CA SER A 11 3.18 -6.66 2.16
C SER A 11 4.49 -5.88 2.03
N LEU A 12 4.72 -5.30 0.85
CA LEU A 12 5.80 -4.37 0.57
C LEU A 12 5.31 -2.92 0.73
N ASN A 13 6.05 -2.10 1.48
CA ASN A 13 5.73 -0.67 1.59
C ASN A 13 6.40 0.13 0.47
N VAL A 14 5.60 0.58 -0.50
CA VAL A 14 6.01 1.57 -1.51
C VAL A 14 5.08 2.79 -1.39
N PRO A 15 5.53 3.90 -0.80
CA PRO A 15 4.66 5.07 -0.59
C PRO A 15 4.23 5.69 -1.92
N PHE A 16 2.92 5.85 -2.13
CA PHE A 16 2.39 6.60 -3.27
C PHE A 16 2.44 8.13 -3.06
N LEU A 17 2.26 8.55 -1.81
CA LEU A 17 2.34 9.95 -1.37
C LEU A 17 3.29 10.05 -0.17
N PHE A 18 4.15 11.05 -0.19
CA PHE A 18 4.93 11.48 0.97
C PHE A 18 4.19 12.56 1.72
N PHE A 19 4.24 12.50 3.05
CA PHE A 19 3.70 13.54 3.94
C PHE A 19 4.88 14.34 4.47
N THR A 20 5.06 15.55 3.96
CA THR A 20 6.13 16.48 4.33
C THR A 20 5.54 17.65 5.13
N PRO A 21 6.37 18.43 5.84
CA PRO A 21 5.90 19.67 6.49
C PRO A 21 5.24 20.67 5.52
N GLN A 22 5.59 20.59 4.22
CA GLN A 22 5.08 21.45 3.15
C GLN A 22 3.77 20.92 2.54
N GLY A 23 3.35 19.70 2.89
CA GLY A 23 2.09 19.12 2.45
C GLY A 23 2.22 17.68 1.96
N LYS A 24 1.38 17.31 1.00
CA LYS A 24 1.41 15.98 0.37
C LYS A 24 2.15 16.06 -0.95
N GLU A 25 3.16 15.23 -1.13
CA GLU A 25 3.97 15.18 -2.34
C GLU A 25 3.79 13.81 -3.02
N LYS A 26 3.57 13.80 -4.34
CA LYS A 26 3.45 12.55 -5.11
C LYS A 26 4.82 11.90 -5.25
N ASN A 27 4.90 10.60 -4.98
CA ASN A 27 6.10 9.83 -5.30
C ASN A 27 6.17 9.59 -6.82
N THR A 28 6.99 10.39 -7.51
CA THR A 28 7.18 10.27 -8.97
C THR A 28 7.91 8.97 -9.37
N LYS A 29 8.55 8.29 -8.41
CA LYS A 29 9.27 7.02 -8.61
C LYS A 29 8.44 5.80 -8.21
N PHE A 30 7.16 5.96 -7.88
CA PHE A 30 6.31 4.87 -7.39
C PHE A 30 6.31 3.66 -8.33
N VAL A 31 6.06 3.86 -9.62
CA VAL A 31 6.01 2.78 -10.63
C VAL A 31 7.37 2.11 -10.79
N GLU A 32 8.45 2.89 -10.81
CA GLU A 32 9.83 2.37 -10.90
C GLU A 32 10.14 1.48 -9.70
N GLN A 33 9.81 1.95 -8.49
CA GLN A 33 10.03 1.20 -7.26
C GLN A 33 9.23 -0.11 -7.23
N VAL A 34 7.97 -0.12 -7.67
CA VAL A 34 7.19 -1.36 -7.79
C VAL A 34 7.83 -2.32 -8.80
N ALA A 35 8.33 -1.81 -9.93
CA ALA A 35 8.97 -2.61 -10.97
C ALA A 35 10.32 -3.22 -10.56
N LEU A 36 10.94 -2.76 -9.46
CA LEU A 36 12.13 -3.41 -8.89
C LEU A 36 11.80 -4.74 -8.19
N HIS A 37 10.55 -4.95 -7.80
CA HIS A 37 10.13 -6.11 -7.01
C HIS A 37 9.15 -7.03 -7.74
N TYR A 38 8.42 -6.52 -8.73
CA TYR A 38 7.36 -7.26 -9.41
C TYR A 38 7.43 -7.10 -10.93
N TYR A 39 7.07 -8.17 -11.64
CA TYR A 39 6.93 -8.19 -13.10
C TYR A 39 5.55 -7.70 -13.55
N LYS A 40 5.42 -7.38 -14.85
CA LYS A 40 4.16 -6.84 -15.41
C LYS A 40 3.01 -7.84 -15.40
N GLU A 41 3.34 -9.12 -15.35
CA GLU A 41 2.41 -10.26 -15.35
C GLU A 41 1.96 -10.65 -13.94
N ASP A 42 2.64 -10.18 -12.89
CA ASP A 42 2.34 -10.56 -11.51
C ASP A 42 0.96 -10.05 -11.07
N ASN A 43 0.31 -10.81 -10.20
CA ASN A 43 -0.92 -10.38 -9.54
C ASN A 43 -0.56 -9.44 -8.38
N ILE A 44 -0.90 -8.16 -8.53
CA ILE A 44 -0.55 -7.12 -7.56
C ILE A 44 -1.85 -6.62 -6.91
N ILE A 45 -1.91 -6.72 -5.59
CA ILE A 45 -2.95 -6.07 -4.78
C ILE A 45 -2.34 -4.82 -4.16
N VAL A 46 -2.93 -3.67 -4.41
CA VAL A 46 -2.47 -2.38 -3.86
C VAL A 46 -3.44 -1.95 -2.77
N GLY A 47 -2.90 -1.62 -1.59
CA GLY A 47 -3.67 -1.15 -0.45
C GLY A 47 -3.12 0.16 0.11
N CYS A 48 -4.01 0.97 0.65
CA CYS A 48 -3.67 2.11 1.51
C CYS A 48 -4.55 2.06 2.77
N LEU A 49 -4.68 3.16 3.53
CA LEU A 49 -5.56 3.17 4.71
C LEU A 49 -7.03 2.89 4.37
N SER A 50 -7.62 3.61 3.40
CA SER A 50 -9.06 3.59 3.11
C SER A 50 -9.45 3.11 1.70
N GLY A 51 -8.47 2.78 0.85
CA GLY A 51 -8.69 2.38 -0.55
C GLY A 51 -8.54 3.50 -1.59
N VAL A 52 -8.72 4.77 -1.21
CA VAL A 52 -8.74 5.90 -2.17
C VAL A 52 -7.35 6.16 -2.80
N ARG A 53 -6.28 6.16 -2.00
CA ARG A 53 -4.92 6.38 -2.53
C ARG A 53 -4.45 5.21 -3.38
N SER A 54 -4.81 4.00 -2.98
CA SER A 54 -4.43 2.77 -3.68
C SER A 54 -5.18 2.59 -5.00
N GLU A 55 -6.37 3.17 -5.14
CA GLU A 55 -7.07 3.28 -6.43
C GLU A 55 -6.23 4.08 -7.45
N LEU A 56 -5.77 5.27 -7.06
CA LEU A 56 -4.90 6.10 -7.90
C LEU A 56 -3.57 5.42 -8.20
N ALA A 57 -2.96 4.79 -7.21
CA ALA A 57 -1.73 4.02 -7.38
C ALA A 57 -1.92 2.82 -8.34
N SER A 58 -3.07 2.15 -8.26
CA SER A 58 -3.42 1.06 -9.17
C SER A 58 -3.56 1.55 -10.60
N ALA A 59 -4.20 2.71 -10.80
CA ALA A 59 -4.32 3.33 -12.13
C ALA A 59 -2.95 3.65 -12.74
N ASP A 60 -2.02 4.20 -11.96
CA ASP A 60 -0.65 4.48 -12.42
C ASP A 60 0.10 3.19 -12.83
N LEU A 61 -0.07 2.07 -12.09
CA LEU A 61 0.54 0.79 -12.46
C LEU A 61 -0.08 0.20 -13.72
N ILE A 62 -1.41 0.25 -13.87
CA ILE A 62 -2.10 -0.21 -15.07
C ILE A 62 -1.65 0.61 -16.28
N ALA A 63 -1.59 1.94 -16.15
CA ALA A 63 -1.08 2.82 -17.21
C ALA A 63 0.38 2.51 -17.58
N ALA A 64 1.17 2.04 -16.61
CA ALA A 64 2.54 1.57 -16.83
C ALA A 64 2.65 0.13 -17.36
N GLY A 65 1.52 -0.52 -17.68
CA GLY A 65 1.48 -1.84 -18.32
C GLY A 65 1.48 -3.04 -17.38
N PHE A 66 1.28 -2.85 -16.07
CA PHE A 66 1.02 -3.99 -15.18
C PHE A 66 -0.38 -4.54 -15.46
N LYS A 67 -0.48 -5.84 -15.72
CA LYS A 67 -1.68 -6.47 -16.29
C LYS A 67 -2.71 -6.84 -15.23
N ASN A 68 -2.26 -7.27 -14.06
CA ASN A 68 -3.12 -7.89 -13.04
C ASN A 68 -3.09 -7.09 -11.74
N VAL A 69 -3.50 -5.82 -11.80
CA VAL A 69 -3.53 -4.92 -10.64
C VAL A 69 -4.94 -4.83 -10.07
N LYS A 70 -5.09 -4.98 -8.75
CA LYS A 70 -6.36 -4.80 -8.03
C LYS A 70 -6.19 -3.86 -6.85
N ASN A 71 -7.17 -2.99 -6.65
CA ASN A 71 -7.26 -2.16 -5.45
C ASN A 71 -7.90 -2.96 -4.30
N MET A 72 -7.35 -2.84 -3.10
CA MET A 72 -7.99 -3.31 -1.87
C MET A 72 -9.04 -2.29 -1.42
N GLU A 73 -10.30 -2.52 -1.81
CA GLU A 73 -11.44 -1.66 -1.44
C GLU A 73 -11.57 -1.55 0.10
N GLY A 74 -11.85 -0.34 0.59
CA GLY A 74 -11.85 -0.02 2.02
C GLY A 74 -10.47 -0.02 2.69
N GLY A 75 -9.43 -0.48 1.99
CA GLY A 75 -8.04 -0.47 2.44
C GLY A 75 -7.78 -1.29 3.71
N TYR A 76 -6.71 -0.93 4.41
CA TYR A 76 -6.29 -1.54 5.67
C TYR A 76 -7.39 -1.46 6.75
N THR A 77 -8.18 -0.37 6.78
CA THR A 77 -9.27 -0.23 7.76
C THR A 77 -10.29 -1.36 7.60
N ALA A 78 -10.82 -1.56 6.39
CA ALA A 78 -11.78 -2.63 6.14
C ALA A 78 -11.16 -4.02 6.37
N TRP A 79 -9.88 -4.22 6.03
CA TRP A 79 -9.17 -5.47 6.30
C TRP A 79 -9.18 -5.84 7.78
N VAL A 80 -8.86 -4.87 8.64
CA VAL A 80 -8.86 -5.06 10.11
C VAL A 80 -10.27 -5.24 10.66
N GLU A 81 -11.25 -4.47 10.17
CA GLU A 81 -12.66 -4.58 10.59
C GLU A 81 -13.25 -5.96 10.28
N ASN A 82 -12.79 -6.62 9.22
CA ASN A 82 -13.16 -7.99 8.89
C ASN A 82 -12.38 -9.06 9.68
N GLY A 83 -11.56 -8.66 10.65
CA GLY A 83 -10.82 -9.58 11.52
C GLY A 83 -9.68 -10.33 10.82
N LEU A 84 -9.20 -9.83 9.67
CA LEU A 84 -8.13 -10.46 8.91
C LEU A 84 -6.76 -10.17 9.54
N VAL A 85 -5.81 -11.09 9.30
CA VAL A 85 -4.47 -11.07 9.91
C VAL A 85 -3.67 -9.85 9.44
N VAL A 86 -2.98 -9.21 10.37
CA VAL A 86 -2.09 -8.07 10.13
C VAL A 86 -0.81 -8.21 10.95
N ASN A 87 0.30 -7.75 10.39
CA ASN A 87 1.52 -7.49 11.15
C ASN A 87 1.33 -6.17 11.88
N LYS A 88 1.21 -6.23 13.21
CA LYS A 88 1.37 -5.06 14.09
C LYS A 88 2.79 -5.08 14.66
N PRO A 89 3.44 -3.94 14.88
CA PRO A 89 4.56 -3.92 15.81
C PRO A 89 4.06 -4.51 17.13
N GLN A 90 4.78 -5.49 17.68
CA GLN A 90 4.48 -6.07 18.97
C GLN A 90 4.37 -4.90 19.96
N ALA A 91 3.18 -4.70 20.54
CA ALA A 91 3.10 -3.88 21.73
C ALA A 91 3.89 -4.66 22.76
N ASN A 92 5.10 -4.20 23.08
CA ASN A 92 5.72 -4.64 24.31
C ASN A 92 4.70 -4.35 25.40
N ASP A 93 4.33 -5.39 26.13
CA ASP A 93 3.57 -5.32 27.36
C ASP A 93 4.20 -4.24 28.24
N GLU A 94 3.58 -3.06 28.29
CA GLU A 94 3.82 -2.09 29.36
C GLU A 94 2.98 -2.56 30.56
N LEU A 95 3.60 -3.46 31.34
CA LEU A 95 3.35 -3.61 32.78
C LEU A 95 4.00 -2.45 33.53
#